data_AF-A0A2H9QIV6-F1
#
_entry.id   AF-A0A2H9QIV6-F1
#
_cell.length_a   1.000
_cell.length_b   1.000
_cell.length_c   1.000
_cell.angle_alpha   90.00
_cell.angle_beta   90.00
_cell.angle_gamma   90.00
#
_symmetry.space_group_name_H-M   'P 1'
#
loop_
_entity.id
_entity.type
_entity.pdbx_description
1 polymer ?
#
loop_
_entity_poly.entity_id
_entity_poly.type
_entity_poly.pdbx_seq_one_letter_code
_entity_poly.pdbx_strand_id
1 'polypeptide(L)'
;MKLKKPFFLIFTIVLAIIIMWLIWGFISLLLTCFFLSYMIKPVYNLLRSVLRNKTLSAVLSEFLFFGLIIFCAVFIVNSLLSQISELSSPFLARNIFSLENQTLFNFNLSNIDFDNPLTKETISAVGSNLQQIALKTPLFMINMFLLTYITYFFVKDSKGIKN
;
A
#
# COMPACT_ATOMS: atom_id res chain seq x y z
N MET A 1 -54.28 -0.01 1.64
CA MET A 1 -53.31 0.04 2.76
C MET A 1 -52.36 -1.18 2.84
N LYS A 2 -52.50 -2.23 2.01
CA LYS A 2 -51.68 -3.47 2.11
C LYS A 2 -50.32 -3.43 1.38
N LEU A 3 -50.15 -2.57 0.37
CA LEU A 3 -48.89 -2.43 -0.40
C LEU A 3 -47.76 -1.70 0.35
N LYS A 4 -48.08 -0.97 1.42
CA LYS A 4 -47.07 -0.21 2.20
C LYS A 4 -46.11 -1.11 2.98
N LYS A 5 -46.59 -2.25 3.49
CA LYS A 5 -45.80 -3.21 4.27
C LYS A 5 -44.70 -3.91 3.44
N PRO A 6 -44.99 -4.51 2.27
CA PRO A 6 -43.95 -5.13 1.46
C PRO A 6 -42.99 -4.10 0.86
N PHE A 7 -43.47 -2.91 0.48
CA PHE A 7 -42.59 -1.82 0.01
C PHE A 7 -41.61 -1.37 1.10
N PHE A 8 -42.08 -1.18 2.33
CA PHE A 8 -41.21 -0.81 3.45
C PHE A 8 -40.21 -1.91 3.79
N LEU A 9 -40.61 -3.18 3.67
CA LEU A 9 -39.72 -4.32 3.90
C LEU A 9 -38.62 -4.40 2.83
N ILE A 10 -38.97 -4.24 1.55
CA ILE A 10 -37.99 -4.18 0.45
C ILE A 10 -37.05 -2.99 0.64
N PHE A 11 -37.59 -1.81 0.97
CA PHE A 11 -36.81 -0.62 1.25
C PHE A 11 -35.82 -0.84 2.40
N THR A 12 -36.26 -1.49 3.48
CA THR A 12 -35.40 -1.80 4.64
C THR A 12 -34.29 -2.78 4.26
N ILE A 13 -34.57 -3.79 3.44
CA ILE A 13 -33.55 -4.74 2.95
C ILE A 13 -32.52 -4.02 2.07
N VAL A 14 -32.97 -3.18 1.13
CA VAL A 14 -32.07 -2.41 0.26
C VAL A 14 -31.20 -1.46 1.09
N LEU A 15 -31.79 -0.79 2.09
CA LEU A 15 -31.06 0.07 3.01
C LEU A 15 -30.01 -0.73 3.81
N ALA A 16 -30.38 -1.91 4.31
CA ALA A 16 -29.46 -2.78 5.04
C ALA A 16 -28.28 -3.25 4.15
N ILE A 17 -28.53 -3.57 2.88
CA ILE A 17 -27.49 -3.96 1.92
C ILE A 17 -26.52 -2.78 1.67
N ILE A 18 -27.05 -1.57 1.47
CA ILE A 18 -26.23 -0.36 1.26
C ILE A 18 -25.37 -0.09 2.49
N ILE A 19 -25.95 -0.16 3.69
CA ILE A 19 -25.22 0.01 4.95
C ILE A 19 -24.13 -1.05 5.09
N MET A 20 -24.44 -2.32 4.80
CA MET A 20 -23.46 -3.40 4.90
C MET A 20 -22.32 -3.23 3.90
N TRP A 21 -22.60 -2.75 2.69
CA TRP A 21 -21.60 -2.47 1.68
C TRP A 21 -20.67 -1.31 2.09
N LEU A 22 -21.21 -0.26 2.69
CA LEU A 22 -20.44 0.85 3.26
C LEU A 22 -19.54 0.42 4.44
N ILE A 23 -20.07 -0.42 5.34
CA ILE A 23 -19.34 -0.86 6.53
C ILE A 23 -18.30 -1.95 6.19
N TRP A 24 -18.46 -2.68 5.08
CA TRP A 24 -17.56 -3.77 4.70
C TRP A 24 -16.09 -3.35 4.63
N GLY A 25 -15.79 -2.19 4.04
CA GLY A 25 -14.43 -1.65 3.99
C GLY A 25 -13.85 -1.39 5.38
N PHE A 26 -14.69 -0.93 6.31
CA PHE A 26 -14.30 -0.68 7.70
C PHE A 26 -14.07 -1.99 8.48
N ILE A 27 -14.91 -3.01 8.26
CA ILE A 27 -14.75 -4.35 8.85
C ILE A 27 -13.43 -4.96 8.40
N SER A 28 -13.12 -4.92 7.11
CA SER A 28 -11.85 -5.43 6.57
C SER A 28 -10.64 -4.72 7.20
N LEU A 29 -10.71 -3.40 7.37
CA LEU A 29 -9.67 -2.63 8.04
C LEU A 29 -9.50 -3.05 9.51
N LEU A 30 -10.60 -3.21 10.25
CA LEU A 30 -10.57 -3.67 11.65
C LEU A 30 -9.98 -5.08 11.79
N LEU A 31 -10.38 -6.03 10.94
CA LEU A 31 -9.80 -7.37 10.92
C LEU A 31 -8.30 -7.34 10.62
N THR A 32 -7.88 -6.49 9.68
CA THR A 32 -6.46 -6.30 9.34
C THR A 32 -5.69 -5.76 10.55
N CYS A 33 -6.23 -4.75 11.24
CA CYS A 33 -5.60 -4.20 12.45
C CYS A 33 -5.53 -5.22 13.59
N PHE A 34 -6.57 -6.05 13.75
CA PHE A 34 -6.57 -7.12 14.74
C PHE A 34 -5.47 -8.15 14.44
N PHE A 35 -5.35 -8.58 13.18
CA PHE A 35 -4.30 -9.50 12.76
C PHE A 35 -2.89 -8.89 12.92
N LEU A 36 -2.69 -7.65 12.50
CA LEU A 36 -1.43 -6.92 12.70
C LEU A 36 -1.07 -6.80 14.18
N SER A 37 -2.03 -6.40 15.02
CA SER A 37 -1.83 -6.31 16.46
C SER A 37 -1.39 -7.65 17.06
N TYR A 38 -1.89 -8.77 16.54
CA TYR A 38 -1.47 -10.10 16.98
C TYR A 38 -0.02 -10.39 16.58
N MET A 39 0.39 -10.05 15.36
CA MET A 39 1.77 -10.21 14.89
C MET A 39 2.78 -9.30 15.62
N ILE A 40 2.37 -8.08 15.99
CA ILE A 40 3.22 -7.11 16.70
C ILE A 40 3.39 -7.47 18.19
N LYS A 41 2.40 -8.15 18.78
CA LYS A 41 2.36 -8.50 20.20
C LYS A 41 3.62 -9.15 20.79
N PRO A 42 4.28 -10.14 20.16
CA PRO A 42 5.54 -10.68 20.68
C PRO A 42 6.63 -9.62 20.81
N VAL A 43 6.77 -8.75 19.80
CA VAL A 43 7.74 -7.65 19.80
C VAL A 43 7.40 -6.63 20.90
N TYR A 44 6.12 -6.29 21.04
CA TYR A 44 5.64 -5.43 22.13
C TYR A 44 5.95 -6.00 23.52
N ASN A 45 5.72 -7.30 23.75
CA ASN A 45 5.98 -7.94 25.04
C ASN A 45 7.47 -7.94 25.39
N LEU A 46 8.34 -8.20 24.41
CA LEU A 46 9.80 -8.10 24.56
C LEU A 46 10.24 -6.67 24.88
N LEU A 47 9.72 -5.68 24.17
CA LEU A 47 10.04 -4.28 24.42
C LEU A 47 9.52 -3.79 25.78
N ARG A 48 8.34 -4.26 26.18
CA ARG A 48 7.72 -3.90 27.45
C ARG A 48 8.50 -4.41 28.65
N SER A 49 9.13 -5.59 28.55
CA SER A 49 9.97 -6.11 29.64
C SER A 49 11.21 -5.25 29.86
N VAL A 50 11.77 -4.66 28.80
CA VAL A 50 12.96 -3.81 28.83
C VAL A 50 12.62 -2.37 29.22
N LEU A 51 11.67 -1.75 28.53
CA LEU A 51 11.40 -0.31 28.63
C LEU A 51 10.49 0.05 29.81
N ARG A 52 9.72 -0.90 30.35
CA ARG A 52 8.73 -0.74 31.44
C ARG A 52 7.64 0.34 31.22
N ASN A 53 7.65 1.04 30.09
CA ASN A 53 6.65 2.02 29.68
C ASN A 53 5.76 1.45 28.56
N LYS A 54 4.45 1.33 28.81
CA LYS A 54 3.48 0.77 27.88
C LYS A 54 3.39 1.56 26.56
N THR A 55 3.35 2.89 26.65
CA THR A 55 3.20 3.76 25.48
C THR A 55 4.43 3.70 24.60
N LEU A 56 5.62 3.83 25.19
CA LEU A 56 6.87 3.78 24.45
C LEU A 56 7.07 2.41 23.77
N SER A 57 6.74 1.33 24.47
CA SER A 57 6.87 -0.04 23.93
C SER A 57 5.94 -0.28 22.74
N ALA A 58 4.70 0.24 22.79
CA ALA A 58 3.75 0.10 21.70
C ALA A 58 4.23 0.86 20.45
N VAL A 59 4.58 2.14 20.59
CA VAL A 59 5.07 2.96 19.47
C VAL A 59 6.33 2.35 18.85
N LEU A 60 7.29 1.93 19.67
CA LEU A 60 8.53 1.34 19.17
C LEU A 60 8.27 -0.01 18.47
N SER A 61 7.34 -0.82 18.98
CA SER A 61 6.99 -2.11 18.37
C SER A 61 6.33 -1.93 17.00
N GLU A 62 5.47 -0.92 16.84
CA GLU A 62 4.88 -0.59 15.54
C GLU A 62 5.93 -0.07 14.57
N PHE A 63 6.81 0.81 15.03
CA PHE A 63 7.87 1.37 14.19
C PHE A 63 8.80 0.29 13.65
N LEU A 64 9.22 -0.66 14.50
CA LEU A 64 10.02 -1.82 14.08
C LEU A 64 9.27 -2.71 13.10
N PHE A 65 7.97 -2.92 13.33
CA PHE A 65 7.15 -3.76 12.43
C PHE A 65 6.96 -3.12 11.06
N PHE A 66 6.65 -1.82 11.00
CA PHE A 66 6.60 -1.08 9.73
C PHE A 66 7.96 -1.04 9.05
N GLY A 67 9.04 -0.86 9.81
CA GLY A 67 10.41 -0.95 9.28
C GLY A 67 10.68 -2.30 8.62
N LEU A 68 10.23 -3.41 9.24
CA LEU A 68 10.36 -4.75 8.69
C LEU A 68 9.55 -4.93 7.39
N ILE A 69 8.31 -4.42 7.35
CA ILE A 69 7.49 -4.45 6.12
C ILE A 69 8.19 -3.70 4.99
N ILE A 70 8.69 -2.49 5.25
CA ILE A 70 9.39 -1.68 4.26
C ILE A 70 10.66 -2.39 3.80
N PHE A 71 11.43 -2.96 4.73
CA PHE A 71 12.63 -3.73 4.40
C PHE A 71 12.32 -4.91 3.48
N CYS A 72 11.29 -5.71 3.79
CA CYS A 72 10.83 -6.81 2.95
C CYS A 72 10.39 -6.32 1.56
N ALA A 73 9.65 -5.21 1.49
CA ALA A 73 9.21 -4.64 0.22
C ALA A 73 10.39 -4.20 -0.65
N VAL A 74 11.36 -3.49 -0.06
CA VAL A 74 12.59 -3.08 -0.77
C VAL A 74 13.38 -4.29 -1.25
N PHE A 75 13.50 -5.33 -0.43
CA PHE A 75 14.19 -6.56 -0.81
C PHE A 75 13.50 -7.26 -1.99
N ILE A 76 12.17 -7.39 -1.97
CA ILE A 76 11.39 -7.97 -3.08
C ILE A 76 11.56 -7.15 -4.35
N VAL A 77 11.43 -5.82 -4.27
CA VAL A 77 11.60 -4.94 -5.43
C VAL A 77 13.00 -5.06 -6.01
N ASN A 78 14.05 -5.06 -5.18
CA ASN A 78 15.42 -5.26 -5.65
C ASN A 78 15.62 -6.62 -6.31
N SER A 79 15.03 -7.69 -5.76
CA SER A 79 15.09 -9.02 -6.36
C SER A 79 14.39 -9.08 -7.72
N LEU A 80 13.22 -8.44 -7.84
CA LEU A 80 12.51 -8.31 -9.12
C LEU A 80 13.31 -7.49 -10.13
N LEU A 81 13.92 -6.38 -9.71
CA LEU A 81 14.79 -5.56 -10.57
C LEU A 81 16.02 -6.35 -11.03
N SER A 82 16.65 -7.14 -10.16
CA SER A 82 17.76 -8.02 -10.54
C SER A 82 17.32 -9.03 -11.60
N GLN A 83 16.20 -9.72 -11.38
CA GLN A 83 15.65 -10.70 -12.33
C GLN A 83 15.29 -10.06 -13.68
N ILE A 84 14.69 -8.87 -13.67
CA ILE A 84 14.41 -8.11 -14.90
C ILE A 84 15.72 -7.69 -15.57
N SER A 85 16.74 -7.27 -14.82
CA SER A 85 18.06 -6.91 -15.38
C SER A 85 18.76 -8.11 -16.04
N GLU A 86 18.65 -9.29 -15.45
CA GLU A 86 19.21 -10.54 -15.98
C GLU A 86 18.45 -11.04 -17.22
N LEU A 87 17.12 -10.90 -17.25
CA LEU A 87 16.29 -11.23 -18.42
C LEU A 87 16.44 -10.20 -19.56
N SER A 88 16.63 -8.93 -19.22
CA SER A 88 16.80 -7.86 -20.18
C SER A 88 18.23 -7.78 -20.71
N SER A 89 19.26 -8.20 -19.98
CA SER A 89 20.66 -8.26 -20.44
C SER A 89 20.82 -8.95 -21.82
N PRO A 90 20.33 -10.18 -22.07
CA PRO A 90 20.45 -10.81 -23.38
C PRO A 90 19.49 -10.23 -24.44
N PHE A 91 18.34 -9.68 -24.02
CA PHE A 91 17.34 -9.08 -24.92
C PHE A 91 17.75 -7.68 -25.39
N LEU A 92 18.29 -6.87 -24.49
CA LEU A 92 18.93 -5.58 -24.76
C LEU A 92 20.26 -5.78 -25.47
N ALA A 93 21.09 -6.77 -25.15
CA ALA A 93 22.30 -7.01 -25.94
C ALA A 93 22.00 -7.34 -27.41
N ARG A 94 20.94 -8.13 -27.69
CA ARG A 94 20.49 -8.39 -29.07
C ARG A 94 19.87 -7.17 -29.76
N ASN A 95 19.17 -6.32 -29.02
CA ASN A 95 18.52 -5.13 -29.58
C ASN A 95 19.44 -3.90 -29.64
N ILE A 96 20.42 -3.78 -28.75
CA ILE A 96 21.44 -2.73 -28.76
C ILE A 96 22.40 -2.97 -29.92
N PHE A 97 22.86 -4.21 -30.17
CA PHE A 97 23.68 -4.47 -31.36
C PHE A 97 22.95 -4.22 -32.70
N SER A 98 21.61 -4.17 -32.72
CA SER A 98 20.82 -3.76 -33.90
C SER A 98 20.45 -2.27 -33.92
N LEU A 99 20.52 -1.55 -32.79
CA LEU A 99 20.23 -0.11 -32.65
C LEU A 99 21.48 0.78 -32.53
N GLU A 100 22.64 0.23 -32.18
CA GLU A 100 23.91 0.95 -31.98
C GLU A 100 24.45 1.54 -33.28
N ASN A 101 23.96 1.10 -34.44
CA ASN A 101 24.30 1.72 -35.72
C ASN A 101 23.50 3.00 -36.04
N GLN A 102 22.55 3.46 -35.22
CA GLN A 102 21.75 4.65 -35.61
C GLN A 102 21.53 5.77 -34.57
N THR A 103 21.65 5.59 -33.24
CA THR A 103 21.11 6.66 -32.35
C THR A 103 21.74 6.85 -30.95
N LEU A 104 22.96 6.40 -30.67
CA LEU A 104 23.54 6.56 -29.33
C LEU A 104 24.72 7.53 -29.34
N PHE A 105 24.48 8.78 -28.91
CA PHE A 105 25.32 9.58 -27.98
C PHE A 105 24.92 11.07 -27.95
N ASN A 106 23.63 11.40 -27.85
CA ASN A 106 23.21 12.77 -27.50
C ASN A 106 21.89 12.78 -26.71
N PHE A 107 21.86 12.11 -25.56
CA PHE A 107 20.86 12.40 -24.53
C PHE A 107 21.27 13.66 -23.76
N ASN A 108 21.06 14.82 -24.39
CA ASN A 108 21.13 16.12 -23.76
C ASN A 108 19.69 16.50 -23.37
N LEU A 109 19.42 16.83 -22.09
CA LEU A 109 18.07 17.20 -21.62
C LEU A 109 17.50 18.44 -22.36
N SER A 110 18.34 19.20 -23.06
CA SER A 110 17.94 20.31 -23.93
C SER A 110 17.39 19.88 -25.30
N ASN A 111 17.52 18.61 -25.68
CA ASN A 111 17.08 18.03 -26.96
C ASN A 111 15.93 17.02 -26.78
N ILE A 112 15.13 17.15 -25.72
CA ILE A 112 13.87 16.40 -25.63
C ILE A 112 12.94 16.98 -26.69
N ASP A 113 12.87 16.31 -27.83
CA ASP A 113 11.91 16.62 -28.88
C ASP A 113 10.51 16.25 -28.37
N PHE A 114 9.80 17.26 -27.89
CA PHE A 114 8.43 17.13 -27.41
C PHE A 114 7.45 16.81 -28.52
N ASP A 115 7.84 16.94 -29.80
CA ASP A 115 7.01 16.56 -30.94
C ASP A 115 7.18 15.10 -31.37
N ASN A 116 8.18 14.40 -30.84
CA ASN A 116 8.33 12.96 -31.06
C ASN A 116 7.17 12.19 -30.40
N PRO A 117 6.47 11.30 -31.14
CA PRO A 117 5.34 10.53 -30.63
C PRO A 117 5.69 9.65 -29.41
N LEU A 118 6.91 9.11 -29.33
CA LEU A 118 7.37 8.32 -28.18
C LEU A 118 7.52 9.18 -26.92
N THR A 119 8.00 10.42 -27.07
CA THR A 119 8.11 11.38 -25.97
C THR A 119 6.73 11.79 -25.48
N LYS A 120 5.80 12.10 -26.39
CA LYS A 120 4.39 12.43 -26.07
C LYS A 120 3.68 11.29 -25.34
N GLU A 121 3.87 10.06 -25.80
CA GLU A 121 3.28 8.86 -25.18
C GLU A 121 3.87 8.60 -23.79
N THR A 122 5.19 8.76 -23.62
CA THR A 122 5.86 8.62 -22.32
C THR A 122 5.41 9.71 -21.34
N ILE A 123 5.31 10.97 -21.77
CA ILE A 123 4.83 12.07 -20.92
C ILE A 123 3.35 11.88 -20.56
N SER A 124 2.52 11.43 -21.49
CA SER A 124 1.11 11.11 -21.24
C SER A 124 0.95 9.94 -20.25
N ALA A 125 1.76 8.89 -20.38
CA ALA A 125 1.79 7.76 -19.45
C ALA A 125 2.28 8.18 -18.06
N VAL A 126 3.33 9.00 -17.97
CA VAL A 126 3.84 9.53 -16.71
C VAL A 126 2.82 10.48 -16.07
N GLY A 127 2.21 11.38 -16.85
CA GLY A 127 1.21 12.33 -16.37
C GLY A 127 -0.06 11.64 -15.83
N SER A 128 -0.58 10.64 -16.55
CA SER A 128 -1.73 9.85 -16.10
C SER A 128 -1.41 9.02 -14.84
N ASN A 129 -0.21 8.44 -14.74
CA ASN A 129 0.23 7.75 -13.53
C ASN A 129 0.41 8.72 -12.35
N LEU A 130 0.99 9.91 -12.56
CA LEU A 130 1.12 10.94 -11.54
C LEU A 130 -0.23 11.43 -11.03
N GLN A 131 -1.21 11.62 -11.92
CA GLN A 131 -2.56 12.00 -11.54
C GLN A 131 -3.24 10.90 -10.70
N GLN A 132 -3.09 9.64 -11.09
CA GLN A 132 -3.60 8.51 -10.29
C GLN A 132 -2.93 8.42 -8.92
N ILE A 133 -1.62 8.67 -8.84
CA ILE A 133 -0.88 8.72 -7.58
C ILE A 133 -1.41 9.87 -6.72
N ALA A 134 -1.56 11.07 -7.27
CA ALA A 134 -2.04 12.23 -6.54
C ALA A 134 -3.46 12.03 -5.98
N LEU A 135 -4.36 11.38 -6.73
CA LEU A 135 -5.72 11.09 -6.26
C LEU A 135 -5.76 9.98 -5.20
N LYS A 136 -4.88 8.98 -5.28
CA LYS A 136 -4.86 7.85 -4.34
C LYS A 136 -4.04 8.13 -3.08
N THR A 137 -3.10 9.06 -3.12
CA THR A 137 -2.19 9.36 -2.00
C THR A 137 -2.91 9.85 -0.74
N PRO A 138 -3.87 10.78 -0.79
CA PRO A 138 -4.59 11.23 0.40
C PRO A 138 -5.38 10.10 1.08
N LEU A 139 -6.08 9.29 0.29
CA LEU A 139 -6.83 8.14 0.80
C LEU A 139 -5.89 7.09 1.43
N PHE A 140 -4.75 6.85 0.79
CA PHE A 140 -3.70 5.99 1.34
C PHE A 140 -3.15 6.51 2.67
N MET A 141 -2.88 7.81 2.78
CA MET A 141 -2.42 8.44 4.03
C MET A 141 -3.43 8.28 5.16
N ILE A 142 -4.73 8.52 4.88
CA ILE A 142 -5.80 8.31 5.87
C ILE A 142 -5.87 6.86 6.32
N ASN A 143 -5.80 5.90 5.38
CA ASN A 143 -5.83 4.49 5.69
C ASN A 143 -4.62 4.05 6.53
N MET A 144 -3.42 4.53 6.20
CA MET A 144 -2.21 4.26 6.98
C MET A 144 -2.28 4.86 8.39
N PHE A 145 -2.82 6.06 8.53
CA PHE A 145 -3.06 6.69 9.82
C PHE A 145 -4.05 5.89 10.67
N LEU A 146 -5.21 5.52 10.10
CA LEU A 146 -6.22 4.71 10.80
C LEU A 146 -5.68 3.35 11.21
N LEU A 147 -4.95 2.69 10.32
CA LEU A 147 -4.34 1.39 10.58
C LEU A 147 -3.35 1.47 11.72
N THR A 148 -2.45 2.46 11.71
CA THR A 148 -1.48 2.68 12.80
C THR A 148 -2.19 2.99 14.11
N TYR A 149 -3.17 3.91 14.08
CA TYR A 149 -3.90 4.32 15.29
C TYR A 149 -4.68 3.16 15.93
N ILE A 150 -5.43 2.39 15.14
CA ILE A 150 -6.24 1.28 15.66
C ILE A 150 -5.34 0.14 16.17
N THR A 151 -4.28 -0.18 15.42
CA THR A 151 -3.32 -1.22 15.83
C THR A 151 -2.64 -0.85 17.14
N TYR A 152 -2.27 0.43 17.33
CA TYR A 152 -1.65 0.92 18.55
C TYR A 152 -2.55 0.69 19.76
N PHE A 153 -3.84 1.03 19.63
CA PHE A 153 -4.81 0.81 20.70
C PHE A 153 -4.99 -0.68 21.00
N PHE A 154 -5.09 -1.54 19.98
CA PHE A 154 -5.18 -2.99 20.20
C PHE A 154 -3.93 -3.56 20.87
N VAL A 155 -2.73 -3.13 20.50
CA VAL A 155 -1.48 -3.59 21.13
C VAL A 155 -1.39 -3.10 22.57
N LYS A 156 -1.62 -1.82 22.82
CA LYS A 156 -1.50 -1.18 24.14
C LYS A 156 -2.54 -1.69 25.14
N ASP A 157 -3.80 -1.76 24.72
CA ASP A 157 -4.95 -2.08 25.59
C ASP A 157 -5.31 -3.56 25.59
N SER A 158 -4.64 -4.41 24.79
CA SER A 158 -4.73 -5.86 24.98
C SER A 158 -4.11 -6.23 26.32
N LYS A 159 -4.92 -6.13 27.38
CA LYS A 159 -4.69 -6.84 28.64
C LYS A 159 -4.50 -8.30 28.24
N GLY A 160 -3.30 -8.81 28.50
CA GLY A 160 -2.90 -10.14 28.07
C GLY A 160 -4.01 -11.16 28.36
N ILE A 161 -4.30 -11.99 27.36
CA ILE A 161 -4.57 -13.39 27.66
C ILE A 161 -3.32 -13.81 28.44
N LYS A 162 -3.43 -13.77 29.77
CA LYS A 162 -2.39 -14.25 30.67
C LYS A 162 -2.29 -15.74 30.37
N ASN A 163 -1.25 -16.15 29.68
CA ASN A 163 -0.67 -17.47 29.89
C ASN A 163 0.33 -17.32 31.04
#